data_AF-A0A7S2J1W5-F1
#
_entry.id   AF-A0A7S2J1W5-F1
#
_cell.length_a   1.000
_cell.length_b   1.000
_cell.length_c   1.000
_cell.angle_alpha   90.00
_cell.angle_beta   90.00
_cell.angle_gamma   90.00
#
_symmetry.space_group_name_H-M   'P 1'
#
loop_
_entity.id
_entity.type
_entity.pdbx_description
1 polymer ?
#
loop_
_entity_poly.entity_id
_entity_poly.type
_entity_poly.pdbx_seq_one_letter_code
_entity_poly.pdbx_strand_id
1 'polypeptide(L)'
;MVRDGHPDEAAGIVQPCRSSRFAFVEDGWFLGVSAAVIMTNSVLLVAEMRSPEVRSALFWPDQALLGFYAVELAFRVLHFRDDFLGGGNRFVAWNVLDVVVVMSGLLELVLPPFTTILIYLPALRVLRVLRIVRIVLEADLSWAGRPWFQSFIGVVIVFNGLLMGFETDVKWLGWVYCEHMLLLIYVFELVVNLKRHGWFFASCANPDWTWNMLDSAIVLTSMLDSWFFPVLHLVSEAIGGSSSGSNSEEELGQVMVVMRMLRLMRILRLLKLVKSVRPLFMLVTGVMAALQGVAWVL
;
A
#
# COMPACT_ATOMS: atom_id res chain seq x y z
N MET A 1 60.97 -14.39 14.81
CA MET A 1 60.35 -14.87 13.55
C MET A 1 59.49 -16.05 13.95
N VAL A 2 58.17 -16.05 13.95
CA VAL A 2 57.12 -15.25 13.30
C VAL A 2 55.96 -15.14 14.32
N ARG A 3 55.32 -13.98 14.41
CA ARG A 3 54.11 -13.73 15.21
C ARG A 3 52.91 -14.24 14.40
N ASP A 4 52.15 -15.19 14.94
CA ASP A 4 50.83 -15.54 14.39
C ASP A 4 49.76 -14.70 15.08
N GLY A 5 49.18 -13.80 14.29
CA GLY A 5 48.17 -12.83 14.70
C GLY A 5 46.77 -13.42 14.73
N HIS A 6 45.98 -12.90 15.68
CA HIS A 6 44.52 -12.98 15.74
C HIS A 6 43.85 -12.63 14.40
N PRO A 7 42.82 -13.37 13.96
CA PRO A 7 41.93 -12.92 12.90
C PRO A 7 40.64 -12.33 13.49
N ASP A 8 40.75 -11.22 14.24
CA ASP A 8 39.59 -10.44 14.71
C ASP A 8 39.51 -9.07 14.02
N GLU A 9 39.78 -9.04 12.71
CA GLU A 9 39.85 -7.79 11.94
C GLU A 9 39.22 -7.96 10.53
N ALA A 10 37.93 -8.31 10.47
CA ALA A 10 37.15 -8.31 9.23
C ALA A 10 35.64 -8.17 9.45
N ALA A 11 35.23 -7.16 10.22
CA ALA A 11 33.85 -6.66 10.19
C ALA A 11 33.89 -5.15 10.48
N GLY A 12 34.45 -4.40 9.52
CA GLY A 12 34.22 -2.96 9.42
C GLY A 12 32.76 -2.70 9.09
N ILE A 13 31.87 -2.92 10.06
CA ILE A 13 30.59 -2.23 10.10
C ILE A 13 30.99 -0.78 10.29
N VAL A 14 31.01 -0.02 9.19
CA VAL A 14 31.04 1.43 9.26
C VAL A 14 29.77 1.82 10.00
N GLN A 15 29.86 1.95 11.33
CA GLN A 15 28.89 2.70 12.10
C GLN A 15 29.06 4.15 11.66
N PRO A 16 28.11 4.76 10.94
CA PRO A 16 28.20 6.20 10.74
C PRO A 16 28.12 6.82 12.13
N CYS A 17 29.21 7.46 12.58
CA CYS A 17 29.21 8.37 13.72
C CYS A 17 28.27 9.54 13.40
N ARG A 18 26.97 9.32 13.59
CA ARG A 18 25.92 10.21 13.09
C ARG A 18 25.42 11.15 14.17
N SER A 19 26.32 11.95 14.73
CA SER A 19 25.93 13.14 15.50
C SER A 19 25.87 14.37 14.57
N SER A 20 25.10 14.27 13.49
CA SER A 20 24.72 15.45 12.71
C SER A 20 23.64 16.20 13.47
N ARG A 21 23.71 17.54 13.53
CA ARG A 21 22.68 18.38 14.19
C ARG A 21 21.27 18.17 13.63
N PHE A 22 21.15 17.53 12.46
CA PHE A 22 19.90 17.23 11.76
C PHE A 22 19.52 15.75 11.80
N ALA A 23 20.14 14.94 12.69
CA ALA A 23 19.78 13.52 12.86
C ALA A 23 18.30 13.33 13.22
N PHE A 24 17.65 14.33 13.82
CA PHE A 24 16.23 14.28 14.16
C PHE A 24 15.31 14.06 12.95
N VAL A 25 15.76 14.36 11.73
CA VAL A 25 15.01 14.15 10.49
C VAL A 25 14.72 12.66 10.25
N GLU A 26 15.53 11.78 10.83
CA GLU A 26 15.36 10.32 10.76
C GLU A 26 14.66 9.75 11.98
N ASP A 27 14.37 10.59 13.00
CA ASP A 27 13.66 10.14 14.18
C ASP A 27 12.19 9.83 13.86
N GLY A 28 11.66 8.79 14.50
CA GLY A 28 10.28 8.36 14.30
C GLY A 28 9.22 9.42 14.62
N TRP A 29 9.51 10.36 15.53
CA TRP A 29 8.58 11.45 15.85
C TRP A 29 8.45 12.43 14.67
N PHE A 30 9.57 12.80 14.04
CA PHE A 30 9.57 13.69 12.88
C PHE A 30 8.94 13.00 11.67
N LEU A 31 9.24 11.72 11.48
CA LEU A 31 8.58 10.87 10.47
C LEU A 31 7.06 10.82 10.68
N GLY A 32 6.61 10.69 11.93
CA GLY A 32 5.19 10.71 12.30
C GLY A 32 4.52 12.05 11.99
N VAL A 33 5.20 13.17 12.24
CA VAL A 33 4.72 14.51 11.85
C VAL A 33 4.63 14.62 10.32
N SER A 34 5.67 14.23 9.58
CA SER A 34 5.64 14.21 8.11
C SER A 34 4.51 13.33 7.57
N ALA A 35 4.25 12.17 8.17
CA ALA A 35 3.15 11.29 7.81
C ALA A 35 1.77 11.96 8.01
N ALA A 36 1.59 12.67 9.14
CA ALA A 36 0.38 13.43 9.40
C ALA A 36 0.17 14.55 8.37
N VAL A 37 1.23 15.28 8.03
CA VAL A 37 1.22 16.34 6.99
C VAL A 37 0.82 15.78 5.62
N ILE A 38 1.37 14.62 5.23
CA ILE A 38 1.01 13.93 3.97
C ILE A 38 -0.46 13.52 3.98
N MET A 39 -0.95 12.99 5.10
CA MET A 39 -2.34 12.58 5.25
C MET A 39 -3.29 13.77 5.17
N THR A 40 -2.99 14.87 5.87
CA THR A 40 -3.74 16.12 5.77
C THR A 40 -3.75 16.64 4.34
N ASN A 41 -2.59 16.67 3.66
CA ASN A 41 -2.53 17.12 2.28
C ASN A 41 -3.36 16.24 1.33
N SER A 42 -3.41 14.93 1.58
CA SER A 42 -4.22 13.98 0.81
C SER A 42 -5.72 14.24 1.00
N VAL A 43 -6.16 14.51 2.24
CA VAL A 43 -7.56 14.85 2.55
C VAL A 43 -7.97 16.17 1.92
N LEU A 44 -7.10 17.18 2.00
CA LEU A 44 -7.32 18.49 1.37
C LEU A 44 -7.48 18.37 -0.15
N LEU A 45 -6.65 17.55 -0.80
CA LEU A 45 -6.76 17.27 -2.23
C LEU A 45 -8.12 16.61 -2.58
N VAL A 46 -8.58 15.65 -1.78
CA VAL A 46 -9.89 15.00 -1.98
C VAL A 46 -11.03 15.99 -1.75
N ALA A 47 -10.90 16.88 -0.77
CA ALA A 47 -11.89 17.93 -0.50
C ALA A 47 -11.97 18.92 -1.67
N GLU A 48 -10.84 19.33 -2.25
CA GLU A 48 -10.80 20.19 -3.43
C GLU A 48 -11.45 19.52 -4.65
N MET A 49 -11.24 18.21 -4.85
CA MET A 49 -11.89 17.45 -5.93
C MET A 49 -13.41 17.36 -5.77
N ARG A 50 -13.93 17.29 -4.53
CA ARG A 50 -15.37 17.19 -4.28
C ARG A 50 -16.10 18.52 -4.35
N SER A 51 -15.45 19.62 -4.02
CA SER A 51 -16.10 20.92 -3.91
C SER A 51 -15.11 22.02 -4.32
N PRO A 52 -15.15 22.50 -5.58
CA PRO A 52 -14.22 23.52 -6.06
C PRO A 52 -14.41 24.87 -5.36
N GLU A 53 -15.55 25.10 -4.71
CA GLU A 53 -15.86 26.32 -3.97
C GLU A 53 -14.94 26.55 -2.76
N VAL A 54 -14.40 25.47 -2.17
CA VAL A 54 -13.54 25.56 -0.98
C VAL A 54 -12.10 25.95 -1.32
N ARG A 55 -11.72 25.98 -2.61
CA ARG A 55 -10.36 26.29 -3.07
C ARG A 55 -9.79 27.59 -2.49
N SER A 56 -10.61 28.62 -2.32
CA SER A 56 -10.19 29.90 -1.75
C SER A 56 -9.78 29.80 -0.27
N ALA A 57 -10.48 28.97 0.50
CA ALA A 57 -10.15 28.71 1.90
C ALA A 57 -8.95 27.76 2.07
N LEU A 58 -8.72 26.86 1.11
CA LEU A 58 -7.58 25.92 1.10
C LEU A 58 -6.24 26.56 0.69
N PHE A 59 -6.24 27.79 0.17
CA PHE A 59 -5.02 28.44 -0.29
C PHE A 59 -3.94 28.53 0.79
N TRP A 60 -4.28 29.07 1.96
CA TRP A 60 -3.32 29.22 3.06
C TRP A 60 -2.81 27.88 3.63
N PRO A 61 -3.68 26.89 3.91
CA PRO A 61 -3.25 25.54 4.27
C PRO A 61 -2.28 24.93 3.27
N ASP A 62 -2.55 25.03 1.96
CA ASP A 62 -1.68 24.48 0.93
C ASP A 62 -0.30 25.12 0.89
N GLN A 63 -0.22 26.46 1.03
CA GLN A 63 1.05 27.17 1.12
C GLN A 63 1.85 26.78 2.37
N ALA A 64 1.17 26.61 3.52
CA ALA A 64 1.80 26.17 4.75
C ALA A 64 2.38 24.76 4.63
N LEU A 65 1.64 23.84 4.00
CA LEU A 65 2.11 22.47 3.72
C LEU A 65 3.31 22.47 2.77
N LEU A 66 3.27 23.29 1.71
CA LEU A 66 4.41 23.45 0.80
C LEU A 66 5.65 23.97 1.54
N GLY A 67 5.47 24.97 2.41
CA GLY A 67 6.54 25.50 3.26
C GLY A 67 7.15 24.43 4.17
N PHE A 68 6.32 23.60 4.80
CA PHE A 68 6.79 22.47 5.60
C PHE A 68 7.65 21.50 4.77
N TYR A 69 7.20 21.12 3.57
CA TYR A 69 7.97 20.22 2.69
C TYR A 69 9.29 20.83 2.22
N ALA A 70 9.33 22.14 1.94
CA ALA A 70 10.56 22.83 1.57
C ALA A 70 11.57 22.82 2.74
N VAL A 71 11.10 23.06 3.97
CA VAL A 71 11.94 23.01 5.18
C VAL A 71 12.41 21.58 5.47
N GLU A 72 11.53 20.59 5.37
CA GLU A 72 11.89 19.17 5.51
C GLU A 72 12.97 18.77 4.49
N LEU A 73 12.79 19.15 3.22
CA LEU A 73 13.75 18.89 2.16
C LEU A 73 15.10 19.57 2.45
N ALA A 74 15.09 20.83 2.89
CA ALA A 74 16.31 21.54 3.25
C ALA A 74 17.06 20.83 4.38
N PHE A 75 16.37 20.39 5.44
CA PHE A 75 17.02 19.62 6.51
C PHE A 75 17.56 18.27 6.04
N ARG A 76 16.86 17.57 5.13
CA ARG A 76 17.38 16.33 4.51
C ARG A 76 18.64 16.60 3.70
N VAL A 77 18.65 17.62 2.85
CA VAL A 77 19.82 18.00 2.05
C VAL A 77 21.01 18.35 2.95
N LEU A 78 20.78 19.12 4.03
CA LEU A 78 21.82 19.48 5.00
C LEU A 78 22.35 18.29 5.82
N HIS A 79 21.51 17.28 6.06
CA HIS A 79 21.89 16.06 6.79
C HIS A 79 22.70 15.09 5.94
N PHE A 80 22.26 14.82 4.71
CA PHE A 80 22.89 13.83 3.82
C PHE A 80 24.01 14.40 2.94
N ARG A 81 24.03 15.73 2.71
CA ARG A 81 25.06 16.46 1.94
C ARG A 81 25.46 15.73 0.65
N ASP A 82 26.67 15.20 0.59
CA ASP A 82 27.27 14.58 -0.59
C ASP A 82 26.62 13.22 -0.95
N ASP A 83 26.02 12.53 0.03
CA ASP A 83 25.33 11.25 -0.18
C ASP A 83 23.88 11.44 -0.67
N PHE A 84 23.36 12.67 -0.71
CA PHE A 84 21.96 12.94 -1.05
C PHE A 84 21.58 12.47 -2.47
N LEU A 85 22.47 12.66 -3.44
CA LEU A 85 22.32 12.21 -4.84
C LEU A 85 23.32 11.12 -5.25
N GLY A 86 24.33 10.84 -4.42
CA GLY A 86 25.39 9.85 -4.68
C GLY A 86 25.19 8.49 -4.03
N GLY A 87 24.14 8.31 -3.21
CA GLY A 87 23.85 7.05 -2.53
C GLY A 87 23.31 5.94 -3.45
N GLY A 88 22.86 4.83 -2.86
CA GLY A 88 22.28 3.72 -3.63
C GLY A 88 21.03 4.11 -4.43
N ASN A 89 20.81 3.47 -5.59
CA ASN A 89 19.76 3.83 -6.56
C ASN A 89 18.37 4.06 -5.96
N ARG A 90 17.95 3.23 -4.99
CA ARG A 90 16.65 3.36 -4.31
C ARG A 90 16.58 4.59 -3.42
N PHE A 91 17.65 4.87 -2.68
CA PHE A 91 17.74 6.02 -1.79
C PHE A 91 17.69 7.33 -2.60
N VAL A 92 18.47 7.38 -3.69
CA VAL A 92 18.48 8.52 -4.62
C VAL A 92 17.11 8.72 -5.27
N ALA A 93 16.45 7.65 -5.73
CA ALA A 93 15.12 7.75 -6.33
C ALA A 93 14.08 8.38 -5.39
N TRP A 94 14.08 8.01 -4.11
CA TRP A 94 13.18 8.61 -3.11
C TRP A 94 13.49 10.08 -2.83
N ASN A 95 14.77 10.45 -2.79
CA ASN A 95 15.18 11.83 -2.60
C ASN A 95 14.83 12.70 -3.82
N VAL A 96 15.00 12.17 -5.04
CA VAL A 96 14.60 12.84 -6.28
C VAL A 96 13.09 13.06 -6.32
N LEU A 97 12.29 12.08 -5.90
CA LEU A 97 10.83 12.25 -5.80
C LEU A 97 10.47 13.41 -4.86
N ASP A 98 11.09 13.47 -3.68
CA ASP A 98 10.88 14.56 -2.72
C ASP A 98 11.25 15.92 -3.32
N VAL A 99 12.35 16.01 -4.05
CA VAL A 99 12.77 17.23 -4.77
C VAL A 99 11.74 17.60 -5.83
N VAL A 100 11.33 16.67 -6.69
CA VAL A 100 10.35 16.92 -7.77
C VAL A 100 9.04 17.47 -7.20
N VAL A 101 8.56 16.89 -6.10
CA VAL A 101 7.32 17.31 -5.43
C VAL A 101 7.40 18.71 -4.83
N VAL A 102 8.54 19.08 -4.23
CA VAL A 102 8.74 20.43 -3.69
C VAL A 102 8.92 21.44 -4.82
N MET A 103 9.68 21.09 -5.85
CA MET A 103 9.94 21.94 -7.00
C MET A 103 8.68 22.20 -7.82
N SER A 104 7.80 21.20 -8.00
CA SER A 104 6.52 21.41 -8.68
C SER A 104 5.63 22.39 -7.94
N GLY A 105 5.59 22.31 -6.60
CA GLY A 105 4.85 23.27 -5.77
C GLY A 105 5.45 24.67 -5.76
N LEU A 106 6.78 24.80 -5.79
CA LEU A 106 7.45 26.10 -5.91
C LEU A 106 7.23 26.74 -7.28
N LEU A 107 7.20 25.93 -8.35
CA LEU A 107 6.95 26.37 -9.71
C LEU A 107 5.52 26.94 -9.86
N GLU A 108 4.53 26.33 -9.20
CA GLU A 108 3.16 26.84 -9.13
C GLU A 108 3.09 28.22 -8.46
N LEU A 109 3.97 28.53 -7.51
CA LEU A 109 4.00 29.83 -6.84
C LEU A 109 4.61 30.93 -7.71
N VAL A 110 5.61 30.59 -8.52
CA VAL A 110 6.39 31.56 -9.31
C VAL A 110 5.73 31.88 -10.65
N LEU A 111 5.07 30.91 -11.28
CA LEU A 111 4.51 31.08 -12.63
C LEU A 111 3.04 31.53 -12.62
N PRO A 112 2.65 32.44 -13.51
CA PRO A 112 1.25 32.86 -13.65
C PRO A 112 0.39 31.72 -14.24
N PRO A 113 -0.90 31.62 -13.87
CA PRO A 113 -1.78 30.48 -14.18
C PRO A 113 -2.06 30.26 -15.68
N PHE A 114 -1.57 31.13 -16.57
CA PHE A 114 -1.84 31.11 -18.00
C PHE A 114 -1.01 30.08 -18.80
N THR A 115 -0.02 29.41 -18.21
CA THR A 115 0.75 28.38 -18.92
C THR A 115 0.09 27.01 -18.81
N THR A 116 -0.19 26.37 -19.96
CA THR A 116 -0.89 25.06 -20.09
C THR A 116 -0.30 23.94 -19.23
N ILE A 117 1.00 24.00 -18.93
CA ILE A 117 1.71 23.01 -18.10
C ILE A 117 1.24 23.07 -16.63
N LEU A 118 0.84 24.24 -16.12
CA LEU A 118 0.40 24.42 -14.72
C LEU A 118 -0.90 23.71 -14.41
N ILE A 119 -1.72 23.40 -15.43
CA ILE A 119 -2.96 22.63 -15.25
C ILE A 119 -2.66 21.22 -14.70
N TYR A 120 -1.48 20.67 -15.03
CA TYR A 120 -1.09 19.33 -14.62
C TYR A 120 -0.24 19.28 -13.34
N LEU A 121 0.36 20.40 -12.89
CA LEU A 121 1.21 20.40 -11.70
C LEU A 121 0.50 19.98 -10.39
N PRO A 122 -0.79 20.33 -10.15
CA PRO A 122 -1.51 19.85 -8.99
C PRO A 122 -1.59 18.32 -8.91
N ALA A 123 -1.58 17.61 -10.05
CA ALA A 123 -1.57 16.15 -10.07
C ALA A 123 -0.26 15.57 -9.49
N LEU A 124 0.87 16.29 -9.59
CA LEU A 124 2.15 15.87 -9.00
C LEU A 124 2.10 15.87 -7.46
N ARG A 125 1.15 16.58 -6.84
CA ARG A 125 0.93 16.52 -5.39
C ARG A 125 0.52 15.11 -4.95
N VAL A 126 -0.12 14.31 -5.82
CA VAL A 126 -0.46 12.89 -5.53
C VAL A 126 0.79 12.04 -5.31
N LEU A 127 1.94 12.39 -5.92
CA LEU A 127 3.20 11.69 -5.70
C LEU A 127 3.64 11.72 -4.22
N ARG A 128 3.14 12.68 -3.41
CA ARG A 128 3.36 12.71 -1.96
C ARG A 128 2.85 11.45 -1.26
N VAL A 129 1.78 10.83 -1.76
CA VAL A 129 1.25 9.57 -1.22
C VAL A 129 2.27 8.44 -1.34
N LEU A 130 3.17 8.48 -2.34
CA LEU A 130 4.26 7.50 -2.46
C LEU A 130 5.25 7.57 -1.29
N ARG A 131 5.31 8.70 -0.56
CA ARG A 131 6.10 8.77 0.69
C ARG A 131 5.53 7.86 1.77
N ILE A 132 4.22 7.59 1.80
CA ILE A 132 3.65 6.58 2.71
C ILE A 132 4.24 5.21 2.38
N VAL A 133 4.39 4.88 1.10
CA VAL A 133 5.02 3.64 0.67
C VAL A 133 6.46 3.57 1.17
N ARG A 134 7.24 4.65 1.06
CA ARG A 134 8.58 4.74 1.65
C ARG A 134 8.57 4.51 3.17
N ILE A 135 7.68 5.16 3.91
CA ILE A 135 7.56 5.00 5.38
C ILE A 135 7.27 3.55 5.73
N VAL A 136 6.29 2.93 5.04
CA VAL A 136 5.95 1.52 5.22
C VAL A 136 7.15 0.62 4.89
N LEU A 137 7.94 0.96 3.88
CA LEU A 137 9.15 0.24 3.50
C LEU A 137 10.33 0.40 4.48
N GLU A 138 10.37 1.45 5.28
CA GLU A 138 11.39 1.70 6.31
C GLU A 138 10.96 1.21 7.71
N ALA A 139 9.67 1.14 8.01
CA ALA A 139 9.13 0.77 9.33
C ALA A 139 9.46 -0.68 9.79
N ASP A 140 9.89 -0.88 11.04
CA ASP A 140 10.13 -2.23 11.56
C ASP A 140 8.82 -3.02 11.78
N LEU A 141 8.58 -4.02 10.93
CA LEU A 141 7.36 -4.86 10.96
C LEU A 141 7.59 -6.23 11.64
N SER A 142 8.62 -6.34 12.48
CA SER A 142 8.96 -7.58 13.18
C SER A 142 7.85 -8.09 14.09
N TRP A 143 7.03 -7.18 14.62
CA TRP A 143 5.89 -7.48 15.50
C TRP A 143 4.81 -8.33 14.82
N ALA A 144 4.68 -8.27 13.49
CA ALA A 144 3.66 -9.02 12.76
C ALA A 144 3.93 -10.53 12.70
N GLY A 145 5.18 -10.96 12.98
CA GLY A 145 5.49 -12.37 13.15
C GLY A 145 5.01 -12.96 14.49
N ARG A 146 4.53 -12.14 15.41
CA ARG A 146 4.15 -12.60 16.75
C ARG A 146 2.83 -13.37 16.72
N PRO A 147 2.66 -14.41 17.56
CA PRO A 147 1.44 -15.23 17.59
C PRO A 147 0.16 -14.42 17.81
N TRP A 148 0.21 -13.36 18.62
CA TRP A 148 -0.96 -12.52 18.91
C TRP A 148 -1.51 -11.84 17.65
N PHE A 149 -0.64 -11.40 16.73
CA PHE A 149 -1.07 -10.78 15.47
C PHE A 149 -1.70 -11.82 14.55
N GLN A 150 -1.11 -13.02 14.48
CA GLN A 150 -1.66 -14.13 13.72
C GLN A 150 -3.04 -14.55 14.24
N SER A 151 -3.23 -14.58 15.57
CA SER A 151 -4.54 -14.83 16.17
C SER A 151 -5.55 -13.72 15.88
N PHE A 152 -5.13 -12.45 15.90
CA PHE A 152 -5.99 -11.33 15.54
C PHE A 152 -6.50 -11.45 14.09
N ILE A 153 -5.60 -11.73 13.13
CA ILE A 153 -5.99 -11.96 11.73
C ILE A 153 -6.95 -13.15 11.62
N GLY A 154 -6.69 -14.25 12.34
CA GLY A 154 -7.60 -15.40 12.38
C GLY A 154 -9.03 -15.02 12.84
N VAL A 155 -9.15 -14.20 13.88
CA VAL A 155 -10.45 -13.71 14.37
C VAL A 155 -11.13 -12.82 13.33
N VAL A 156 -10.37 -11.94 12.65
CA VAL A 156 -10.90 -11.09 11.57
C VAL A 156 -11.46 -11.93 10.42
N ILE A 157 -10.81 -13.04 10.06
CA ILE A 157 -11.28 -13.96 9.01
C ILE A 157 -12.60 -14.64 9.42
N VAL A 158 -12.69 -15.14 10.66
CA VAL A 158 -13.93 -15.73 11.19
C VAL A 158 -15.06 -14.72 11.17
N PHE A 159 -14.78 -13.51 11.68
CA PHE A 159 -15.75 -12.43 11.70
C PHE A 159 -16.21 -12.04 10.28
N ASN A 160 -15.29 -11.98 9.31
CA ASN A 160 -15.63 -11.71 7.92
C ASN A 160 -16.55 -12.78 7.32
N GLY A 161 -16.37 -14.06 7.67
CA GLY A 161 -17.27 -15.14 7.26
C GLY A 161 -18.68 -15.00 7.84
N LEU A 162 -18.78 -14.63 9.12
CA LEU A 162 -20.08 -14.36 9.75
C LEU A 162 -20.79 -13.17 9.09
N LEU A 163 -20.04 -12.11 8.76
CA LEU A 163 -20.60 -10.95 8.05
C LEU A 163 -21.14 -11.32 6.66
N MET A 164 -20.44 -12.17 5.90
CA MET A 164 -20.96 -12.66 4.62
C MET A 164 -22.26 -13.47 4.79
N GLY A 165 -22.38 -14.26 5.86
CA GLY A 165 -23.62 -14.97 6.20
C GLY A 165 -24.75 -14.02 6.59
N PHE A 166 -24.47 -12.97 7.36
CA PHE A 166 -25.50 -11.99 7.71
C PHE A 166 -25.91 -11.07 6.56
N GLU A 167 -25.00 -10.80 5.61
CA GLU A 167 -25.30 -10.05 4.38
C GLU A 167 -26.41 -10.72 3.56
N THR A 168 -26.50 -12.07 3.57
CA THR A 168 -27.55 -12.80 2.84
C THR A 168 -28.92 -12.69 3.50
N ASP A 169 -28.96 -12.55 4.83
CA ASP A 169 -30.21 -12.54 5.59
C ASP A 169 -30.78 -11.12 5.77
N VAL A 170 -29.93 -10.11 5.89
CA VAL A 170 -30.33 -8.72 6.17
C VAL A 170 -29.68 -7.76 5.19
N LYS A 171 -30.50 -6.96 4.48
CA LYS A 171 -30.01 -5.90 3.58
C LYS A 171 -29.76 -4.61 4.36
N TRP A 172 -28.50 -4.31 4.66
CA TRP A 172 -28.08 -3.09 5.35
C TRP A 172 -26.98 -2.35 4.60
N LEU A 173 -27.05 -1.02 4.51
CA LEU A 173 -26.04 -0.22 3.80
C LEU A 173 -24.68 -0.22 4.51
N GLY A 174 -24.65 -0.55 5.81
CA GLY A 174 -23.43 -0.63 6.61
C GLY A 174 -22.46 -1.73 6.17
N TRP A 175 -22.95 -2.77 5.47
CA TRP A 175 -22.11 -3.88 5.02
C TRP A 175 -20.94 -3.44 4.15
N VAL A 176 -21.16 -2.46 3.27
CA VAL A 176 -20.11 -1.93 2.38
C VAL A 176 -18.96 -1.33 3.19
N TYR A 177 -19.27 -0.60 4.26
CA TYR A 177 -18.24 -0.03 5.14
C TYR A 177 -17.47 -1.13 5.88
N CYS A 178 -18.17 -2.15 6.39
CA CYS A 178 -17.53 -3.31 7.01
C CYS A 178 -16.60 -4.04 6.04
N GLU A 179 -17.04 -4.28 4.80
CA GLU A 179 -16.24 -4.92 3.77
C GLU A 179 -14.97 -4.12 3.44
N HIS A 180 -15.06 -2.80 3.30
CA HIS A 180 -13.90 -1.94 3.07
C HIS A 180 -12.93 -1.94 4.26
N MET A 181 -13.42 -1.94 5.50
CA MET A 181 -12.57 -2.02 6.68
C MET A 181 -11.81 -3.36 6.73
N LEU A 182 -12.48 -4.48 6.42
CA LEU A 182 -11.85 -5.80 6.39
C LEU A 182 -10.85 -5.92 5.23
N LEU A 183 -11.20 -5.40 4.06
CA LEU A 183 -10.28 -5.29 2.92
C LEU A 183 -9.00 -4.55 3.34
N LEU A 184 -9.13 -3.43 4.04
CA LEU A 184 -7.98 -2.64 4.49
C LEU A 184 -7.08 -3.45 5.44
N ILE A 185 -7.66 -4.22 6.36
CA ILE A 185 -6.90 -5.11 7.25
C ILE A 185 -6.15 -6.19 6.46
N TYR A 186 -6.78 -6.80 5.44
CA TYR A 186 -6.13 -7.81 4.61
C TYR A 186 -5.02 -7.24 3.71
N VAL A 187 -5.23 -6.06 3.13
CA VAL A 187 -4.20 -5.36 2.36
C VAL A 187 -3.01 -5.05 3.27
N PHE A 188 -3.27 -4.58 4.48
CA PHE A 188 -2.24 -4.32 5.46
C PHE A 188 -1.45 -5.59 5.84
N GLU A 189 -2.15 -6.69 6.13
CA GLU A 189 -1.54 -7.99 6.41
C GLU A 189 -0.63 -8.45 5.25
N LEU A 190 -1.12 -8.34 4.01
CA LEU A 190 -0.35 -8.72 2.82
C LEU A 190 0.91 -7.87 2.68
N VAL A 191 0.80 -6.55 2.80
CA VAL A 191 1.95 -5.63 2.70
C VAL A 191 3.01 -5.97 3.75
N VAL A 192 2.58 -6.27 4.97
CA VAL A 192 3.45 -6.66 6.07
C VAL A 192 4.16 -7.98 5.79
N ASN A 193 3.42 -8.99 5.32
CA ASN A 193 3.97 -10.30 4.96
C ASN A 193 4.94 -10.22 3.77
N LEU A 194 4.61 -9.43 2.76
CA LEU A 194 5.45 -9.18 1.59
C LEU A 194 6.75 -8.50 2.00
N LYS A 195 6.70 -7.49 2.89
CA LYS A 195 7.91 -6.82 3.37
C LYS A 195 8.80 -7.74 4.20
N ARG A 196 8.21 -8.59 5.05
CA ARG A 196 8.97 -9.52 5.90
C ARG A 196 9.74 -10.55 5.09
N HIS A 197 9.12 -11.12 4.06
CA HIS A 197 9.72 -12.18 3.24
C HIS A 197 10.46 -11.64 2.01
N GLY A 198 10.20 -10.40 1.59
CA GLY A 198 10.82 -9.77 0.43
C GLY A 198 10.63 -10.58 -0.86
N TRP A 199 11.68 -10.69 -1.67
CA TRP A 199 11.67 -11.47 -2.92
C TRP A 199 11.56 -12.98 -2.71
N PHE A 200 11.93 -13.46 -1.52
CA PHE A 200 11.70 -14.87 -1.15
C PHE A 200 10.20 -15.17 -1.14
N PHE A 201 9.32 -14.21 -0.85
CA PHE A 201 7.86 -14.38 -0.82
C PHE A 201 7.29 -15.03 -2.11
N ALA A 202 7.81 -14.64 -3.28
CA ALA A 202 7.37 -15.12 -4.59
C ALA A 202 8.26 -16.21 -5.19
N SER A 203 9.32 -16.62 -4.47
CA SER A 203 10.26 -17.62 -4.95
C SER A 203 9.73 -19.03 -4.73
N CYS A 204 9.84 -19.90 -5.75
CA CYS A 204 9.45 -21.31 -5.67
C CYS A 204 10.28 -22.14 -4.68
N ALA A 205 11.36 -21.57 -4.14
CA ALA A 205 12.16 -22.16 -3.07
C ALA A 205 11.41 -22.21 -1.72
N ASN A 206 10.29 -21.50 -1.57
CA ASN A 206 9.53 -21.49 -0.33
C ASN A 206 8.52 -22.64 -0.31
N PRO A 207 8.49 -23.45 0.77
CA PRO A 207 7.44 -24.45 0.93
C PRO A 207 6.04 -23.81 1.07
N ASP A 208 5.97 -22.56 1.55
CA ASP A 208 4.72 -21.80 1.71
C ASP A 208 4.33 -20.96 0.48
N TRP A 209 5.05 -21.09 -0.64
CA TRP A 209 4.84 -20.26 -1.83
C TRP A 209 3.38 -20.27 -2.31
N THR A 210 2.77 -21.46 -2.43
CA THR A 210 1.39 -21.63 -2.90
C THR A 210 0.41 -20.85 -2.02
N TRP A 211 0.60 -20.91 -0.70
CA TRP A 211 -0.28 -20.21 0.24
C TRP A 211 -0.11 -18.69 0.19
N ASN A 212 1.12 -18.22 0.02
CA ASN A 212 1.42 -16.80 -0.10
C ASN A 212 0.88 -16.20 -1.41
N MET A 213 0.96 -16.96 -2.51
CA MET A 213 0.37 -16.59 -3.80
C MET A 213 -1.15 -16.62 -3.76
N LEU A 214 -1.75 -17.63 -3.11
CA LEU A 214 -3.20 -17.68 -2.90
C LEU A 214 -3.68 -16.47 -2.10
N ASP A 215 -2.99 -16.11 -1.01
CA ASP A 215 -3.32 -14.93 -0.22
C ASP A 215 -3.21 -13.63 -1.04
N SER A 216 -2.12 -13.50 -1.80
CA SER A 216 -1.91 -12.36 -2.70
C SER A 216 -3.00 -12.26 -3.76
N ALA A 217 -3.38 -13.37 -4.38
CA ALA A 217 -4.45 -13.42 -5.37
C ALA A 217 -5.80 -13.03 -4.77
N ILE A 218 -6.12 -13.52 -3.57
CA ILE A 218 -7.36 -13.17 -2.86
C ILE A 218 -7.44 -11.66 -2.59
N VAL A 219 -6.36 -11.08 -2.06
CA VAL A 219 -6.34 -9.64 -1.75
C VAL A 219 -6.35 -8.80 -3.03
N LEU A 220 -5.58 -9.17 -4.05
CA LEU A 220 -5.53 -8.45 -5.33
C LEU A 220 -6.88 -8.45 -6.05
N THR A 221 -7.51 -9.63 -6.18
CA THR A 221 -8.84 -9.74 -6.80
C THR A 221 -9.89 -8.93 -6.06
N SER A 222 -9.77 -8.87 -4.73
CA SER A 222 -10.65 -8.08 -3.88
C SER A 222 -10.45 -6.56 -4.01
N MET A 223 -9.20 -6.12 -4.14
CA MET A 223 -8.87 -4.72 -4.41
C MET A 223 -9.39 -4.29 -5.79
N LEU A 224 -9.25 -5.17 -6.79
CA LEU A 224 -9.77 -4.92 -8.14
C LEU A 224 -11.30 -4.77 -8.10
N ASP A 225 -12.04 -5.71 -7.51
CA ASP A 225 -13.51 -5.63 -7.42
C ASP A 225 -13.98 -4.34 -6.72
N SER A 226 -13.37 -3.99 -5.59
CA SER A 226 -13.81 -2.84 -4.79
C SER A 226 -13.36 -1.47 -5.33
N TRP A 227 -12.20 -1.36 -5.99
CA TRP A 227 -11.61 -0.07 -6.35
C TRP A 227 -11.52 0.16 -7.86
N PHE A 228 -11.26 -0.87 -8.67
CA PHE A 228 -11.00 -0.71 -10.10
C PHE A 228 -12.23 -0.19 -10.85
N PHE A 229 -13.41 -0.67 -10.50
CA PHE A 229 -14.63 -0.39 -11.26
C PHE A 229 -15.26 0.97 -10.98
N PRO A 230 -15.35 1.45 -9.72
CA PRO A 230 -15.75 2.81 -9.45
C PRO A 230 -14.80 3.83 -10.10
N VAL A 231 -13.49 3.54 -10.09
CA VAL A 231 -12.47 4.39 -10.72
C VAL A 231 -12.61 4.37 -12.24
N LEU A 232 -12.79 3.20 -12.87
CA LEU A 232 -13.02 3.12 -14.31
C LEU A 232 -14.26 3.90 -14.75
N HIS A 233 -15.36 3.83 -14.00
CA HIS A 233 -16.57 4.60 -14.31
C HIS A 233 -16.33 6.11 -14.17
N LEU A 234 -15.63 6.54 -13.11
CA LEU A 234 -15.24 7.93 -12.89
C LEU A 234 -14.30 8.45 -13.98
N VAL A 235 -13.34 7.61 -14.41
CA VAL A 235 -12.38 7.94 -15.47
C VAL A 235 -13.05 7.96 -16.84
N SER A 236 -13.95 7.03 -17.15
CA SER A 236 -14.71 7.05 -18.40
C SER A 236 -15.63 8.26 -18.49
N GLU A 237 -16.20 8.71 -17.37
CA GLU A 237 -17.05 9.90 -17.31
C GLU A 237 -16.23 11.20 -17.39
N ALA A 238 -15.01 11.20 -16.84
CA ALA A 238 -14.11 12.34 -16.88
C ALA A 238 -13.35 12.50 -18.22
N ILE A 239 -13.05 11.39 -18.92
CA ILE A 239 -12.29 11.38 -20.19
C ILE A 239 -13.25 11.30 -21.41
N GLY A 240 -14.36 10.60 -21.28
CA GLY A 240 -15.39 10.44 -22.31
C GLY A 240 -16.53 11.42 -22.09
N GLY A 241 -16.36 12.66 -22.56
CA GLY A 241 -17.48 13.58 -22.67
C GLY A 241 -18.59 12.99 -23.54
N SER A 242 -19.64 12.46 -22.91
CA SER A 242 -20.97 12.18 -23.47
C SER A 242 -20.99 11.74 -24.94
N SER A 243 -20.41 10.59 -25.27
CA SER A 243 -20.65 9.91 -26.55
C SER A 243 -21.25 8.52 -26.30
N SER A 244 -22.58 8.49 -26.19
CA SER A 244 -23.41 7.28 -26.14
C SER A 244 -23.19 6.43 -27.40
N GLY A 245 -22.45 5.34 -27.27
CA GLY A 245 -22.30 4.29 -28.29
C GLY A 245 -22.89 2.98 -27.77
N SER A 246 -23.94 2.47 -28.41
CA SER A 246 -24.71 1.28 -28.03
C SER A 246 -23.91 0.01 -27.78
N ASN A 247 -22.73 -0.13 -28.40
CA ASN A 247 -21.85 -1.29 -28.21
C ASN A 247 -21.18 -1.31 -26.83
N SER A 248 -20.99 -0.14 -26.20
CA SER A 248 -20.43 -0.06 -24.85
C SER A 248 -21.40 -0.57 -23.78
N GLU A 249 -22.71 -0.46 -24.00
CA GLU A 249 -23.71 -0.93 -23.03
C GLU A 249 -23.75 -2.46 -22.93
N GLU A 250 -23.56 -3.18 -24.05
CA GLU A 250 -23.45 -4.64 -24.05
C GLU A 250 -22.15 -5.13 -23.39
N GLU A 251 -21.03 -4.47 -23.66
CA GLU A 251 -19.75 -4.76 -22.98
C GLU A 251 -19.82 -4.49 -21.47
N LEU A 252 -20.47 -3.40 -21.05
CA LEU A 252 -20.70 -3.07 -19.64
C LEU A 252 -21.63 -4.10 -18.98
N GLY A 253 -22.63 -4.62 -19.70
CA GLY A 253 -23.51 -5.69 -19.23
C GLY A 253 -22.75 -7.00 -18.96
N GLN A 254 -21.87 -7.40 -19.88
CA GLN A 254 -21.02 -8.58 -19.71
C GLN A 254 -20.01 -8.41 -18.57
N VAL A 255 -19.40 -7.22 -18.45
CA VAL A 255 -18.53 -6.87 -17.33
C VAL A 255 -19.30 -6.94 -16.01
N MET A 256 -20.53 -6.43 -15.93
CA MET A 256 -21.36 -6.56 -14.72
C MET A 256 -21.67 -8.00 -14.31
N VAL A 257 -21.79 -8.94 -15.26
CA VAL A 257 -21.98 -10.37 -14.94
C VAL A 257 -20.69 -10.98 -14.41
N VAL A 258 -19.55 -10.73 -15.07
CA VAL A 258 -18.23 -11.18 -14.58
C VAL A 258 -17.97 -10.64 -13.18
N MET A 259 -18.33 -9.40 -12.90
CA MET A 259 -18.24 -8.76 -11.60
C MET A 259 -19.05 -9.45 -10.51
N ARG A 260 -20.27 -9.91 -10.85
CA ARG A 260 -21.07 -10.71 -9.93
C ARG A 260 -20.41 -12.06 -9.63
N MET A 261 -19.68 -12.62 -10.59
CA MET A 261 -18.93 -13.88 -10.40
C MET A 261 -17.62 -13.66 -9.61
N LEU A 262 -16.90 -12.55 -9.82
CA LEU A 262 -15.68 -12.22 -9.07
C LEU A 262 -15.94 -12.03 -7.58
N ARG A 263 -17.15 -11.56 -7.21
CA ARG A 263 -17.59 -11.52 -5.81
C ARG A 263 -17.61 -12.89 -5.13
N LEU A 264 -17.69 -14.00 -5.86
CA LEU A 264 -17.61 -15.34 -5.25
C LEU A 264 -16.18 -15.66 -4.76
N MET A 265 -15.16 -15.06 -5.38
CA MET A 265 -13.78 -15.24 -4.94
C MET A 265 -13.53 -14.64 -3.55
N ARG A 266 -14.37 -13.73 -3.06
CA ARG A 266 -14.26 -13.23 -1.68
C ARG A 266 -14.49 -14.32 -0.64
N ILE A 267 -15.28 -15.36 -0.96
CA ILE A 267 -15.48 -16.54 -0.10
C ILE A 267 -14.17 -17.31 0.08
N LEU A 268 -13.26 -17.27 -0.91
CA LEU A 268 -11.93 -17.89 -0.81
C LEU A 268 -11.11 -17.31 0.35
N ARG A 269 -11.43 -16.12 0.87
CA ARG A 269 -10.81 -15.57 2.09
C ARG A 269 -10.96 -16.51 3.29
N LEU A 270 -12.06 -17.27 3.36
CA LEU A 270 -12.27 -18.29 4.40
C LEU A 270 -11.26 -19.44 4.31
N LEU A 271 -10.67 -19.69 3.13
CA LEU A 271 -9.61 -20.69 2.98
C LEU A 271 -8.33 -20.30 3.71
N LYS A 272 -8.09 -19.01 4.00
CA LYS A 272 -6.98 -18.57 4.87
C LYS A 272 -7.10 -19.17 6.28
N LEU A 273 -8.33 -19.43 6.75
CA LEU A 273 -8.58 -20.06 8.05
C LEU A 273 -8.04 -21.49 8.12
N VAL A 274 -8.07 -22.22 7.00
CA VAL A 274 -7.50 -23.58 6.90
C VAL A 274 -6.02 -23.58 7.26
N LYS A 275 -5.25 -22.61 6.74
CA LYS A 275 -3.82 -22.46 7.06
C LYS A 275 -3.60 -21.97 8.49
N SER A 276 -4.43 -21.04 8.97
CA SER A 276 -4.29 -20.45 10.32
C SER A 276 -4.53 -21.49 11.43
N VAL A 277 -5.45 -22.43 11.20
CA VAL A 277 -5.84 -23.47 12.15
C VAL A 277 -5.11 -24.78 11.84
N ARG A 278 -3.99 -25.04 12.55
CA ARG A 278 -3.17 -26.25 12.34
C ARG A 278 -3.95 -27.56 12.31
N PRO A 279 -4.91 -27.84 13.22
CA PRO A 279 -5.71 -29.06 13.16
C PRO A 279 -6.50 -29.21 11.86
N LEU A 280 -7.07 -28.11 11.36
CA LEU A 280 -7.87 -28.09 10.15
C LEU A 280 -6.99 -28.36 8.92
N PHE A 281 -5.81 -27.73 8.86
CA PHE A 281 -4.83 -28.00 7.80
C PHE A 281 -4.45 -29.49 7.75
N MET A 282 -4.09 -30.08 8.90
CA MET A 282 -3.70 -31.49 8.98
C MET A 282 -4.82 -32.43 8.50
N LEU A 283 -6.07 -32.14 8.86
CA LEU A 283 -7.23 -32.88 8.38
C LEU A 283 -7.39 -32.77 6.85
N VAL A 284 -7.34 -31.56 6.28
CA VAL A 284 -7.46 -31.36 4.84
C VAL A 284 -6.35 -32.09 4.08
N THR A 285 -5.10 -32.02 4.55
CA THR A 285 -4.00 -32.76 3.93
C THR A 285 -4.16 -34.28 4.03
N GLY A 286 -4.69 -34.78 5.15
CA GLY A 286 -4.98 -36.20 5.32
C GLY A 286 -6.10 -36.70 4.40
N VAL A 287 -7.17 -35.92 4.24
CA VAL A 287 -8.26 -36.22 3.30
C VAL A 287 -7.75 -36.22 1.86
N MET A 288 -6.93 -35.23 1.47
CA MET A 288 -6.33 -35.17 0.13
C MET A 288 -5.44 -36.40 -0.17
N ALA A 289 -4.64 -36.84 0.81
CA ALA A 289 -3.82 -38.05 0.65
C ALA A 289 -4.67 -39.32 0.48
N ALA A 290 -5.78 -39.44 1.23
CA ALA A 290 -6.72 -40.55 1.08
C ALA A 290 -7.40 -40.54 -0.30
N LEU A 291 -7.81 -39.37 -0.79
CA LEU A 291 -8.40 -39.21 -2.13
C LEU A 291 -7.43 -39.60 -3.25
N GLN A 292 -6.14 -39.26 -3.12
CA GLN A 292 -5.12 -39.71 -4.05
C GLN A 292 -5.01 -41.24 -4.09
N GLY A 293 -5.07 -41.90 -2.92
CA GLY A 293 -5.09 -43.36 -2.84
C GLY A 293 -6.29 -43.98 -3.58
N VAL A 294 -7.48 -43.40 -3.44
CA VAL A 294 -8.68 -43.85 -4.16
C VAL A 294 -8.54 -43.62 -5.67
N ALA A 295 -8.00 -42.48 -6.09
CA ALA A 295 -7.80 -42.16 -7.50
C ALA A 295 -6.79 -43.09 -8.21
N TRP A 296 -5.86 -43.70 -7.47
CA TRP A 296 -4.95 -44.73 -8.00
C TRP A 296 -5.59 -46.12 -8.11
N VAL A 297 -6.64 -46.39 -7.33
CA VAL A 297 -7.35 -47.68 -7.30
C VAL A 297 -8.43 -47.76 -8.39
N LEU A 298 -9.05 -46.62 -8.71
CA LEU A 298 -10.00 -46.47 -9.84
C LEU A 298 -9.27 -46.39 -11.19
#